data_AF-A0A2S2NNR5-F1
#
_entry.id   AF-A0A2S2NNR5-F1
#
_cell.length_a   1.000
_cell.length_b   1.000
_cell.length_c   1.000
_cell.angle_alpha   90.00
_cell.angle_beta   90.00
_cell.angle_gamma   90.00
#
_symmetry.space_group_name_H-M   'P 1'
#
loop_
_entity.id
_entity.type
_entity.pdbx_description
1 polymer ?
#
loop_
_entity_poly.entity_id
_entity_poly.type
_entity_poly.pdbx_seq_one_letter_code
_entity_poly.pdbx_strand_id
1 'polypeptide(L)'
;MDQLTHRIVKVLVGQMVILNAGMALRPEEETIKNQLEILYNDINSPLRFQGKLTEIATLVRLKNSELSEDSKGNSGCIPQVAEEIKRFLELQQTMISEMQTVVKEDFNAINLMKESLKNVR
;
A
#
# COMPACT_ATOMS: atom_id res chain seq x y z
N MET A 1 -4.64 4.05 9.50
CA MET A 1 -5.94 4.74 9.69
C MET A 1 -5.79 5.65 10.90
N ASP A 2 -6.01 6.94 10.73
CA ASP A 2 -5.93 7.90 11.82
C ASP A 2 -7.02 7.62 12.88
N GLN A 3 -6.71 7.85 14.15
CA GLN A 3 -7.58 7.53 15.29
C GLN A 3 -8.91 8.30 15.19
N LEU A 4 -8.86 9.52 14.66
CA LEU A 4 -10.04 10.36 14.44
C LEU A 4 -10.97 9.75 13.37
N THR A 5 -10.43 9.32 12.22
CA THR A 5 -11.22 8.69 11.16
C THR A 5 -11.95 7.46 11.67
N HIS A 6 -11.29 6.63 12.48
CA HIS A 6 -11.92 5.46 13.09
C HIS A 6 -13.08 5.84 14.03
N ARG A 7 -12.91 6.89 14.86
CA ARG A 7 -13.97 7.38 15.74
C ARG A 7 -15.16 7.94 14.96
N ILE A 8 -14.91 8.69 13.89
CA ILE A 8 -15.96 9.23 13.03
C ILE A 8 -16.79 8.08 12.43
N VAL A 9 -16.15 7.08 11.83
CA VAL A 9 -16.84 5.91 11.27
C VAL A 9 -17.69 5.21 12.33
N LYS A 10 -17.14 5.00 13.54
CA LYS A 10 -17.88 4.36 14.64
C LYS A 10 -19.13 5.13 15.05
N VAL A 11 -19.05 6.46 15.13
CA VAL A 11 -20.19 7.33 15.45
C VAL A 11 -21.24 7.28 14.34
N LEU A 12 -20.82 7.39 13.08
CA LEU A 12 -21.72 7.33 11.93
C LEU A 12 -22.47 5.99 11.85
N VAL A 13 -21.78 4.87 12.05
CA VAL A 13 -22.40 3.55 12.09
C VAL A 13 -23.43 3.47 13.22
N GLY A 14 -23.07 3.93 14.43
CA GLY A 14 -23.99 3.95 15.57
C GLY A 14 -25.24 4.79 15.31
N GLN A 15 -25.08 5.98 14.73
CA GLN A 15 -26.21 6.84 14.34
C GLN A 15 -27.09 6.16 13.28
N MET A 16 -26.50 5.54 12.26
CA MET A 16 -27.22 4.88 11.19
C MET A 16 -28.04 3.69 11.72
N VAL A 17 -27.49 2.90 12.65
CA VAL A 17 -28.22 1.79 13.29
C VAL A 17 -29.43 2.27 14.08
N ILE A 18 -29.30 3.38 14.82
CA ILE A 18 -30.40 3.95 15.61
C ILE A 18 -31.49 4.52 14.69
N LEU A 19 -31.10 5.29 13.67
CA LEU A 19 -32.04 5.94 12.74
C LEU A 19 -32.74 4.93 11.83
N ASN A 20 -32.05 3.86 11.44
CA ASN A 20 -32.59 2.83 10.55
C ASN A 20 -33.20 1.63 11.30
N ALA A 21 -33.37 1.73 12.63
CA ALA A 21 -33.98 0.69 13.43
C ALA A 21 -35.42 0.40 12.95
N GLY A 22 -35.70 -0.85 12.58
CA GLY A 22 -37.01 -1.27 12.09
C GLY A 22 -37.29 -0.94 10.62
N MET A 23 -36.34 -0.33 9.90
CA MET A 23 -36.42 -0.17 8.45
C MET A 23 -35.80 -1.38 7.74
N ALA A 24 -36.34 -1.74 6.57
CA ALA A 24 -35.73 -2.73 5.71
C ALA A 24 -34.41 -2.20 5.13
N LEU A 25 -33.46 -3.10 4.88
CA LEU A 25 -32.16 -2.74 4.33
C LEU A 25 -32.32 -2.20 2.90
N ARG A 26 -31.65 -1.08 2.60
CA ARG A 26 -31.66 -0.48 1.26
C ARG A 26 -30.78 -1.29 0.31
N PRO A 27 -31.03 -1.25 -1.01
CA PRO A 27 -30.19 -1.97 -1.99
C PRO A 27 -28.71 -1.61 -1.89
N GLU A 28 -28.38 -0.34 -1.62
CA GLU A 28 -27.00 0.11 -1.46
C GLU A 28 -26.35 -0.50 -0.21
N GLU A 29 -27.10 -0.63 0.89
CA GLU A 29 -26.62 -1.26 2.12
C GLU A 29 -26.39 -2.76 1.95
N GLU A 30 -27.23 -3.45 1.18
CA GLU A 30 -27.04 -4.87 0.87
C GLU A 30 -25.78 -5.08 0.00
N THR A 31 -25.49 -4.18 -0.95
CA THR A 31 -24.24 -4.25 -1.72
C THR A 31 -23.00 -4.07 -0.84
N ILE A 32 -23.02 -3.11 0.09
CA ILE A 32 -21.91 -2.90 1.04
C ILE A 32 -21.75 -4.12 1.96
N LYS A 33 -22.85 -4.67 2.47
CA LYS A 33 -22.85 -5.89 3.28
C LYS A 33 -22.21 -7.06 2.53
N ASN A 34 -22.60 -7.29 1.28
CA ASN A 34 -22.01 -8.35 0.45
C ASN A 34 -20.50 -8.14 0.25
N GLN A 35 -20.06 -6.90 0.00
CA GLN A 35 -18.63 -6.59 -0.09
C GLN A 35 -17.89 -6.86 1.22
N LEU A 36 -18.47 -6.49 2.36
CA LEU A 36 -17.90 -6.75 3.69
C LEU A 36 -17.84 -8.24 4.00
N GLU A 37 -18.85 -9.02 3.61
CA GLU A 37 -18.87 -10.47 3.80
C GLU A 37 -17.79 -11.17 2.98
N ILE A 38 -17.61 -10.76 1.72
CA ILE A 38 -16.50 -11.24 0.87
C ILE A 38 -15.15 -10.93 1.54
N LEU A 39 -14.96 -9.68 1.99
CA LEU A 39 -13.71 -9.28 2.66
C LEU A 39 -13.49 -10.04 3.97
N TYR A 40 -14.54 -10.25 4.76
CA TYR A 40 -14.47 -11.01 6.00
C TYR A 40 -14.08 -12.47 5.75
N ASN A 41 -14.69 -13.10 4.76
CA ASN A 41 -14.36 -14.47 4.37
C ASN A 41 -12.94 -14.59 3.81
N ASP A 42 -12.49 -13.58 3.05
CA ASP A 42 -11.13 -13.51 2.54
C ASP A 42 -10.10 -13.38 3.67
N ILE A 43 -10.32 -12.46 4.62
CA ILE A 43 -9.42 -12.21 5.75
C ILE A 43 -9.35 -13.43 6.67
N ASN A 44 -10.50 -14.05 6.95
CA ASN A 44 -10.58 -15.22 7.82
C ASN A 44 -10.26 -16.53 7.11
N SER A 45 -9.92 -16.49 5.82
CA SER A 45 -9.44 -17.68 5.10
C SER A 45 -8.14 -18.17 5.76
N PRO A 46 -8.15 -19.35 6.41
CA PRO A 46 -7.05 -19.79 7.28
C PRO A 46 -5.70 -19.88 6.56
N LEU A 47 -5.71 -20.17 5.26
CA LEU A 47 -4.48 -20.34 4.48
C LEU A 47 -4.02 -19.06 3.76
N ARG A 48 -4.93 -18.16 3.38
CA ARG A 48 -4.59 -17.05 2.47
C ARG A 48 -3.68 -16.01 3.12
N PHE A 49 -4.02 -15.58 4.34
CA PHE A 49 -3.26 -14.56 5.05
C PHE A 49 -2.43 -15.15 6.19
N GLN A 50 -3.04 -15.92 7.09
CA GLN A 50 -2.33 -16.48 8.24
C GLN A 50 -1.25 -17.50 7.82
N GLY A 51 -1.55 -18.37 6.85
CA GLY A 51 -0.57 -19.29 6.26
C GLY A 51 0.61 -18.56 5.64
N LYS A 52 0.36 -17.59 4.76
CA LYS A 52 1.39 -16.79 4.10
C LYS A 52 2.21 -15.93 5.07
N LEU A 53 1.60 -15.35 6.10
CA LEU A 53 2.31 -14.60 7.14
C LEU A 53 3.23 -15.53 7.95
N THR A 54 2.77 -16.74 8.26
CA THR A 54 3.57 -17.75 8.95
C THR A 54 4.75 -18.18 8.08
N GLU A 55 4.50 -18.45 6.80
CA GLU A 55 5.53 -18.79 5.81
C GLU A 55 6.60 -17.69 5.72
N ILE A 56 6.20 -16.44 5.51
CA ILE A 56 7.14 -15.30 5.47
C ILE A 56 7.92 -15.19 6.78
N ALA A 57 7.25 -15.31 7.93
CA ALA A 57 7.93 -15.27 9.22
C ALA A 57 8.95 -16.40 9.37
N THR A 58 8.65 -17.61 8.89
CA THR A 58 9.59 -18.73 8.89
C THR A 58 10.77 -18.50 7.95
N LEU A 59 10.53 -17.99 6.74
CA LEU A 59 11.58 -17.67 5.76
C LEU A 59 12.52 -16.59 6.28
N VAL A 60 12.00 -15.54 6.92
CA VAL A 60 12.81 -14.48 7.54
C VAL A 60 13.68 -15.05 8.67
N ARG A 61 13.13 -15.91 9.52
CA ARG A 61 13.90 -16.56 10.59
C ARG A 61 15.01 -17.44 10.03
N LEU A 62 14.72 -18.23 9.00
CA LEU A 62 15.69 -19.09 8.34
C LEU A 62 16.82 -18.28 7.69
N LYS A 63 16.49 -17.21 6.97
CA LYS A 63 17.49 -16.31 6.37
C LYS A 63 18.37 -15.64 7.41
N ASN A 64 17.81 -15.23 8.54
CA ASN A 64 18.61 -14.65 9.62
C ASN A 64 19.56 -15.68 10.26
N SER A 65 19.15 -16.95 10.38
CA SER A 65 20.06 -18.01 10.83
C SER A 65 21.17 -18.31 9.81
N GLU A 66 20.84 -18.37 8.51
CA GLU A 66 21.84 -18.57 7.44
C GLU A 66 22.87 -17.43 7.41
N LEU A 67 22.41 -16.17 7.48
CA LEU A 67 23.29 -14.99 7.52
C LEU A 67 24.20 -14.97 8.76
N SER A 68 23.74 -15.52 9.89
CA SER A 68 24.55 -15.65 11.11
C SER A 68 25.69 -16.66 10.93
N GLU A 69 25.53 -17.67 10.08
CA GLU A 69 26.57 -18.64 9.75
C GLU A 69 27.54 -18.12 8.67
N ASP A 70 27.02 -17.39 7.67
CA ASP A 70 27.80 -16.82 6.55
C ASP A 70 28.66 -15.61 6.96
N SER A 71 28.35 -14.97 8.09
CA SER A 71 29.12 -13.85 8.66
C SER A 71 30.57 -14.22 9.06
N LYS A 72 30.96 -15.49 8.97
CA LYS A 72 32.34 -15.95 9.13
C LYS A 72 33.18 -15.85 7.85
N GLY A 73 32.54 -15.71 6.68
CA GLY A 73 33.20 -15.52 5.40
C GLY A 73 33.30 -14.03 5.06
N ASN A 74 34.29 -13.34 5.63
CA ASN A 74 34.59 -11.95 5.33
C ASN A 74 35.02 -11.77 3.85
N SER A 75 34.06 -11.71 2.93
CA SER A 75 34.30 -11.14 1.60
C SER A 75 34.36 -9.63 1.76
N GLY A 76 35.58 -9.13 1.97
CA GLY A 76 35.85 -7.73 2.23
C GLY A 76 35.28 -6.84 1.13
N CYS A 77 34.25 -6.06 1.48
CA CYS A 77 33.77 -4.97 0.65
C CYS A 77 34.93 -3.98 0.46
N ILE A 78 35.39 -3.77 -0.78
CA ILE A 78 36.43 -2.79 -1.09
C ILE A 78 35.83 -1.40 -0.91
N PRO A 79 36.27 -0.60 0.08
CA PRO A 79 35.61 0.66 0.44
C PRO A 79 35.53 1.68 -0.72
N GLN A 80 36.51 1.65 -1.63
CA GLN A 80 36.52 2.52 -2.82
C GLN A 80 35.40 2.18 -3.82
N VAL A 81 35.15 0.88 -4.06
CA VAL A 81 34.07 0.44 -4.95
C VAL A 81 32.71 0.76 -4.34
N ALA A 82 32.57 0.65 -3.01
CA ALA A 82 31.35 1.02 -2.30
C ALA A 82 31.02 2.52 -2.45
N GLU A 83 32.02 3.40 -2.35
CA GLU A 83 31.84 4.85 -2.56
C GLU A 83 31.49 5.21 -4.01
N GLU A 84 32.08 4.52 -4.99
CA GLU A 84 31.72 4.72 -6.40
C GLU A 84 30.29 4.28 -6.69
N ILE A 85 29.89 3.11 -6.18
CA ILE A 85 28.51 2.62 -6.27
C ILE A 85 27.55 3.62 -5.61
N LYS A 86 27.90 4.15 -4.43
CA LYS A 86 27.09 5.13 -3.71
C LYS A 86 26.87 6.39 -4.54
N ARG A 87 27.94 6.98 -5.09
CA ARG A 87 27.85 8.18 -5.95
C ARG A 87 27.01 7.92 -7.20
N PHE A 88 27.16 6.75 -7.81
CA PHE A 88 26.35 6.36 -8.96
C PHE A 88 24.87 6.23 -8.61
N LEU A 89 24.55 5.62 -7.46
CA LEU A 89 23.17 5.52 -6.97
C LEU A 89 22.56 6.89 -6.63
N GLU A 90 23.34 7.81 -6.05
CA GLU A 90 22.89 9.19 -5.78
C GLU A 90 22.56 9.95 -7.07
N LEU A 91 23.39 9.79 -8.10
CA LEU A 91 23.12 10.34 -9.42
C LEU A 91 21.85 9.76 -10.04
N GLN A 92 21.68 8.43 -9.99
CA GLN A 92 20.47 7.77 -10.47
C GLN A 92 19.22 8.24 -9.72
N GLN A 93 19.30 8.38 -8.40
CA GLN A 93 18.18 8.86 -7.58
C GLN A 93 17.77 10.28 -7.96
N THR A 94 18.74 11.15 -8.23
CA THR A 94 18.49 12.53 -8.67
C THR A 94 17.78 12.53 -10.03
N MET A 95 18.31 11.77 -10.99
CA MET A 95 17.74 11.66 -12.33
C MET A 95 16.31 11.10 -12.31
N ILE A 96 16.05 10.07 -11.51
CA ILE A 96 14.71 9.50 -11.34
C ILE A 96 13.74 10.52 -10.73
N SER A 97 14.20 11.32 -9.77
CA SER A 97 13.39 12.38 -9.16
C SER A 97 13.03 13.48 -10.15
N GLU A 98 13.97 13.89 -11.01
CA GLU A 98 13.70 14.84 -12.08
C GLU A 98 12.71 14.26 -13.09
N MET A 99 12.91 13.02 -13.54
CA MET A 99 12.00 12.35 -14.45
C MET A 99 10.59 12.24 -13.86
N GLN A 100 10.46 11.94 -12.56
CA GLN A 100 9.16 11.90 -11.88
C GLN A 100 8.47 13.27 -11.88
N THR A 101 9.24 14.36 -11.78
CA THR A 101 8.71 15.73 -11.82
C THR A 101 8.18 16.05 -13.21
N VAL A 102 8.97 15.77 -14.25
CA VAL A 102 8.55 15.97 -15.65
C VAL A 102 7.28 15.18 -15.97
N VAL A 103 7.22 13.89 -15.59
CA VAL A 103 6.03 13.06 -15.84
C VAL A 103 4.78 13.61 -15.12
N LYS A 104 4.93 14.18 -13.92
CA LYS A 104 3.80 14.83 -13.22
C LYS A 104 3.35 16.10 -13.94
N GLU A 105 4.28 16.92 -14.40
CA GLU A 105 3.99 18.14 -15.17
C GLU A 105 3.27 17.80 -16.47
N ASP A 106 3.76 16.80 -17.21
CA ASP A 106 3.14 16.30 -18.44
C ASP A 106 1.71 15.80 -18.18
N PHE A 107 1.50 15.03 -17.10
CA PHE A 107 0.17 14.54 -16.75
C PHE A 107 -0.79 15.68 -16.40
N ASN A 108 -0.31 16.72 -15.70
CA ASN A 108 -1.10 17.91 -15.41
C ASN A 108 -1.43 18.70 -16.68
N ALA A 109 -0.48 18.86 -17.60
CA ALA A 109 -0.70 19.51 -18.89
C ALA A 109 -1.76 18.76 -19.72
N ILE A 110 -1.68 17.43 -19.78
CA ILE A 110 -2.67 16.58 -20.47
C ILE A 110 -4.06 16.75 -19.85
N ASN A 111 -4.17 16.77 -18.52
CA ASN A 111 -5.45 16.97 -17.84
C ASN A 111 -6.04 18.36 -18.13
N LEU A 112 -5.20 19.41 -18.11
CA LEU A 112 -5.62 20.76 -18.45
C LEU A 112 -6.12 20.87 -19.90
N MET A 113 -5.42 20.23 -20.84
CA MET A 113 -5.85 20.14 -22.24
C MET A 113 -7.19 19.42 -22.37
N LYS A 114 -7.36 18.29 -21.67
CA LYS A 114 -8.61 17.51 -21.66
C LYS A 114 -9.78 18.34 -21.12
N GLU A 115 -9.56 19.12 -20.07
CA GLU A 115 -10.57 20.01 -19.49
C GLU A 115 -10.91 21.17 -20.45
N SER A 116 -9.90 21.79 -21.04
CA SER A 116 -10.07 22.85 -22.04
C SER A 116 -10.89 22.36 -23.24
N LEU A 117 -10.65 21.14 -23.73
CA LEU A 117 -11.42 20.53 -24.82
C LEU A 117 -12.88 20.25 -24.46
N LYS A 118 -13.19 19.97 -23.19
CA LYS A 118 -14.58 19.81 -22.74
C LYS A 118 -15.35 21.13 -22.72
N ASN A 119 -14.65 22.24 -22.47
CA ASN A 119 -15.23 23.58 -22.38
C ASN A 119 -15.38 24.29 -23.75
N VAL A 120 -14.86 23.69 -24.84
CA VAL A 120 -14.95 24.21 -26.22
C VAL A 120 -16.17 23.63 -26.98
N ARG A 121 -17.07 22.93 -26.29
CA ARG A 121 -18.35 22.42 -26.84
C ARG A 121 -19.53 23.03 -26.11
#